data_AF-A0A833SF15-F1
#
_entry.id   AF-A0A833SF15-F1
#
_cell.length_a   1.000
_cell.length_b   1.000
_cell.length_c   1.000
_cell.angle_alpha   90.00
_cell.angle_beta   90.00
_cell.angle_gamma   90.00
#
_symmetry.space_group_name_H-M   'P 1'
#
loop_
_entity.id
_entity.type
_entity.pdbx_description
1 polymer ?
#
loop_
_entity_poly.entity_id
_entity_poly.type
_entity_poly.pdbx_seq_one_letter_code
_entity_poly.pdbx_strand_id
1 'polypeptide(L)'
;QGMYNATTRQVEAELLPCLRRFGLRFYAYNPLAGGLLTGRYKYEDKDGKQPEGRFFGNSWAEVYRNRYWKEHHFEGIALVEKALQAAYGSSAPSMTSAALRWMYHHSQLQGLRGDAVILGMSSLEQLEENLAAVKAGSLEPAVVQAFDQAWRLVAHDCPNYFR
;
A
#
# COMPACT_ATOMS: atom_id res chain seq x y z
N GLN A 1 6.50 14.94 3.57
CA GLN A 1 5.58 13.99 2.92
C GLN A 1 6.43 13.00 2.13
N GLY A 2 6.09 11.71 2.08
CA GLY A 2 6.88 10.71 1.35
C GLY A 2 6.08 9.46 0.97
N MET A 3 6.65 8.66 0.07
CA MET A 3 6.02 7.42 -0.42
C MET A 3 6.12 6.36 0.66
N TYR A 4 5.00 5.80 1.10
CA TYR A 4 5.01 4.74 2.10
C TYR A 4 3.74 3.90 2.03
N ASN A 5 3.90 2.58 1.98
CA ASN A 5 2.84 1.58 2.07
C ASN A 5 3.39 0.21 2.48
N ALA A 6 2.49 -0.78 2.63
CA ALA A 6 2.83 -2.12 3.11
C ALA A 6 3.88 -2.86 2.25
N THR A 7 4.10 -2.45 0.99
CA THR A 7 5.10 -3.01 0.08
C THR A 7 6.09 -1.97 -0.43
N THR A 8 6.15 -0.78 0.17
CA THR A 8 7.09 0.29 -0.21
C THR A 8 7.61 0.95 1.06
N ARG A 9 8.66 0.38 1.64
CA ARG A 9 9.12 0.73 3.00
C ARG A 9 10.53 1.30 3.08
N GLN A 10 11.15 1.69 1.96
CA GLN A 10 12.52 2.24 1.95
C GLN A 10 12.72 3.42 2.91
N VAL A 11 11.65 4.22 3.17
CA VAL A 11 11.69 5.34 4.13
C VAL A 11 11.99 4.91 5.57
N GLU A 12 11.74 3.65 5.93
CA GLU A 12 11.90 3.16 7.31
C GLU A 12 13.35 3.12 7.77
N ALA A 13 14.29 2.85 6.87
CA ALA A 13 15.70 2.61 7.24
C ALA A 13 16.42 3.89 7.70
N GLU A 14 16.23 5.00 7.00
CA GLU A 14 17.01 6.23 7.20
C GLU A 14 16.14 7.47 7.37
N LEU A 15 15.13 7.64 6.51
CA LEU A 15 14.31 8.85 6.50
C LEU A 15 13.49 8.98 7.78
N LEU A 16 12.76 7.93 8.20
CA LEU A 16 11.98 8.01 9.43
C LEU A 16 12.87 8.30 10.65
N PRO A 17 13.99 7.60 10.92
CA PRO A 17 14.91 7.99 11.99
C PRO A 17 15.37 9.45 11.93
N CYS A 18 15.74 9.95 10.74
CA CYS A 18 16.14 11.34 10.53
C CYS A 18 15.02 12.33 10.91
N LEU A 19 13.82 12.15 10.37
CA LEU A 19 12.67 12.99 10.71
C LEU A 19 12.37 12.97 12.21
N ARG A 20 12.66 11.84 12.87
CA ARG A 20 12.38 11.69 14.29
C ARG A 20 13.36 12.51 15.11
N ARG A 21 14.65 12.46 14.73
CA ARG A 21 15.74 13.25 15.32
C ARG A 21 15.52 14.75 15.23
N PHE A 22 14.89 15.23 14.16
CA PHE A 22 14.66 16.65 13.89
C PHE A 22 13.23 17.12 14.20
N GLY A 23 12.39 16.28 14.80
CA GLY A 23 11.04 16.69 15.21
C GLY A 23 10.05 16.91 14.06
N LEU A 24 10.26 16.28 12.90
CA LEU A 24 9.33 16.35 11.77
C LEU A 24 8.28 15.23 11.82
N ARG A 25 7.06 15.61 11.42
CA ARG A 25 5.96 14.69 11.13
C ARG A 25 6.06 14.18 9.69
N PHE A 26 5.67 12.93 9.48
CA PHE A 26 5.68 12.27 8.18
C PHE A 26 4.27 12.00 7.69
N TYR A 27 3.97 12.50 6.49
CA TYR A 27 2.70 12.23 5.80
C TYR A 27 2.97 11.23 4.67
N ALA A 28 2.39 10.04 4.80
CA ALA A 28 2.50 8.96 3.83
C ALA A 28 1.56 9.19 2.65
N TYR A 29 2.10 9.27 1.44
CA TYR A 29 1.33 9.20 0.20
C TYR A 29 1.47 7.81 -0.45
N ASN A 30 0.55 7.49 -1.35
CA ASN A 30 0.42 6.16 -1.98
C ASN A 30 0.19 5.02 -0.97
N PRO A 31 -0.73 5.15 0.01
CA PRO A 31 -1.00 4.06 0.96
C PRO A 31 -1.50 2.77 0.29
N LEU A 32 -2.09 2.88 -0.90
CA LEU A 32 -2.55 1.76 -1.72
C LEU A 32 -1.64 1.48 -2.93
N ALA A 33 -0.40 1.98 -2.95
CA ALA A 33 0.52 1.89 -4.09
C ALA A 33 -0.13 2.36 -5.42
N GLY A 34 -0.82 3.51 -5.39
CA GLY A 34 -1.55 4.03 -6.55
C GLY A 34 -2.79 3.22 -6.95
N GLY A 35 -3.26 2.31 -6.10
CA GLY A 35 -4.38 1.42 -6.34
C GLY A 35 -3.97 -0.03 -6.62
N LEU A 36 -2.67 -0.34 -6.69
CA LEU A 36 -2.21 -1.72 -6.89
C LEU A 36 -2.61 -2.63 -5.71
N LEU A 37 -2.50 -2.13 -4.48
CA LEU A 37 -2.89 -2.83 -3.25
C LEU A 37 -4.42 -2.90 -3.05
N THR A 38 -5.22 -2.71 -4.10
CA THR A 38 -6.65 -3.03 -4.08
C THR A 38 -6.92 -4.47 -4.54
N GLY A 39 -5.90 -5.16 -5.10
CA GLY A 39 -6.03 -6.52 -5.65
C GLY A 39 -6.74 -6.59 -7.00
N ARG A 40 -7.22 -5.46 -7.54
CA ARG A 40 -8.05 -5.42 -8.76
C ARG A 40 -7.30 -5.71 -10.06
N TYR A 41 -5.97 -5.66 -10.04
CA TYR A 41 -5.12 -5.81 -11.22
C TYR A 41 -4.45 -7.18 -11.23
N LYS A 42 -4.21 -7.71 -12.43
CA LYS A 42 -3.32 -8.85 -12.70
C LYS A 42 -2.11 -8.37 -13.49
N TYR A 43 -0.99 -9.08 -13.41
CA TYR A 43 0.26 -8.63 -14.04
C TYR A 43 0.11 -8.49 -15.56
N GLU A 44 -0.65 -9.40 -16.16
CA GLU A 44 -0.96 -9.53 -17.58
C GLU A 44 -1.86 -8.39 -18.09
N ASP A 45 -2.52 -7.62 -17.20
CA ASP A 45 -3.34 -6.48 -17.60
C ASP A 45 -2.55 -5.43 -18.40
N LYS A 46 -1.21 -5.41 -18.28
CA LYS A 46 -0.32 -4.54 -19.06
C LYS A 46 -0.36 -4.80 -20.56
N ASP A 47 -0.73 -6.00 -20.98
CA ASP A 47 -0.72 -6.44 -22.38
C ASP A 47 -2.09 -6.23 -23.06
N GLY A 48 -3.12 -5.87 -22.28
CA GLY A 48 -4.50 -5.67 -22.74
C GLY A 48 -4.94 -4.21 -22.78
N LYS A 49 -6.10 -3.96 -23.41
CA LYS A 49 -6.78 -2.66 -23.33
C LYS A 49 -7.43 -2.52 -21.95
N GLN A 50 -6.93 -1.58 -21.17
CA GLN A 50 -7.44 -1.29 -19.82
C GLN A 50 -8.24 0.03 -19.80
N PRO A 51 -9.23 0.17 -18.91
CA PRO A 51 -9.87 1.45 -18.64
C PRO A 51 -8.85 2.49 -18.19
N GLU A 52 -9.17 3.76 -18.43
CA GLU A 52 -8.35 4.87 -17.91
C GLU A 52 -8.32 4.82 -16.37
N GLY A 53 -7.15 5.00 -15.81
CA GLY A 53 -6.94 4.96 -14.36
C GLY A 53 -5.47 5.16 -14.03
N ARG A 54 -5.06 5.01 -12.76
CA ARG A 54 -3.70 5.39 -12.34
C ARG A 54 -2.57 4.76 -13.18
N PHE A 55 -2.75 3.52 -13.63
CA PHE A 55 -1.75 2.76 -14.38
C PHE A 55 -1.93 2.78 -15.90
N PHE A 56 -3.01 3.37 -16.42
CA PHE A 56 -3.37 3.30 -17.84
C PHE A 56 -4.05 4.59 -18.34
N GLY A 57 -3.79 4.99 -19.59
CA GLY A 57 -4.55 6.04 -20.25
C GLY A 57 -4.28 7.49 -19.82
N ASN A 58 -3.25 7.77 -19.00
CA ASN A 58 -2.90 9.14 -18.59
C ASN A 58 -1.37 9.38 -18.58
N SER A 59 -0.95 10.64 -18.47
CA SER A 59 0.47 11.07 -18.52
C SER A 59 1.35 10.55 -17.38
N TRP A 60 0.75 10.14 -16.25
CA TRP A 60 1.47 9.57 -15.10
C TRP A 60 1.49 8.04 -15.10
N ALA A 61 0.79 7.39 -16.03
CA ALA A 61 0.63 5.94 -16.08
C ALA A 61 1.97 5.21 -16.12
N GLU A 62 2.89 5.66 -16.98
CA GLU A 62 4.22 5.08 -17.10
C GLU A 62 5.03 5.20 -15.80
N VAL A 63 4.98 6.37 -15.14
CA VAL A 63 5.66 6.59 -13.85
C VAL A 63 5.15 5.61 -12.79
N TYR A 64 3.84 5.36 -12.72
CA TYR A 64 3.27 4.42 -11.76
C TYR A 64 3.57 2.97 -12.12
N ARG A 65 3.58 2.62 -13.41
CA ARG A 65 3.99 1.28 -13.85
C ARG A 65 5.46 1.00 -13.54
N ASN A 66 6.35 1.94 -13.80
CA ASN A 66 7.78 1.80 -13.48
C ASN A 66 8.01 1.64 -11.95
N ARG A 67 7.16 2.26 -11.12
CA ARG A 67 7.25 2.13 -9.66
C ARG A 67 6.78 0.77 -9.16
N TYR A 68 5.61 0.30 -9.60
CA TYR A 68 4.91 -0.80 -8.91
C TYR A 68 4.52 -1.98 -9.82
N TRP A 69 4.54 -1.84 -11.15
CA TRP A 69 4.06 -2.88 -12.05
C TRP A 69 5.14 -3.92 -12.35
N LYS A 70 5.45 -4.72 -11.34
CA LYS A 70 6.51 -5.74 -11.37
C LYS A 70 5.97 -7.04 -10.81
N GLU A 71 6.39 -8.19 -11.34
CA GLU A 71 5.84 -9.51 -10.99
C GLU A 71 5.80 -9.74 -9.47
N HIS A 72 6.91 -9.46 -8.77
CA HIS A 72 7.02 -9.59 -7.31
C HIS A 72 5.94 -8.81 -6.52
N HIS A 73 5.44 -7.68 -7.04
CA HIS A 73 4.35 -6.94 -6.39
C HIS A 73 3.03 -7.73 -6.46
N PHE A 74 2.76 -8.36 -7.60
CA PHE A 74 1.56 -9.19 -7.79
C PHE A 74 1.65 -10.51 -7.01
N GLU A 75 2.83 -11.12 -6.95
CA GLU A 75 3.09 -12.28 -6.07
C GLU A 75 2.85 -11.92 -4.60
N GLY A 76 3.37 -10.77 -4.15
CA GLY A 76 3.15 -10.27 -2.80
C GLY A 76 1.68 -10.03 -2.48
N ILE A 77 0.91 -9.46 -3.41
CA ILE A 77 -0.55 -9.30 -3.27
C ILE A 77 -1.23 -10.67 -3.14
N ALA A 78 -0.89 -11.63 -3.98
CA ALA A 78 -1.46 -12.98 -3.93
C ALA A 78 -1.18 -13.69 -2.59
N LEU A 79 0.02 -13.49 -2.01
CA LEU A 79 0.33 -14.00 -0.66
C LEU A 79 -0.59 -13.41 0.41
N VAL A 80 -0.85 -12.10 0.35
CA VAL A 80 -1.72 -11.43 1.31
C VAL A 80 -3.18 -11.85 1.13
N GLU A 81 -3.67 -11.94 -0.11
CA GLU A 81 -5.02 -12.43 -0.41
C GLU A 81 -5.24 -13.85 0.13
N LYS A 82 -4.26 -14.74 -0.05
CA LYS A 82 -4.29 -16.09 0.51
C LYS A 82 -4.32 -16.08 2.04
N ALA A 83 -3.51 -15.24 2.68
CA ALA A 83 -3.47 -15.12 4.14
C ALA A 83 -4.78 -14.56 4.71
N LEU A 84 -5.38 -13.57 4.02
CA LEU A 84 -6.69 -13.01 4.37
C LEU A 84 -7.77 -14.10 4.36
N GLN A 85 -7.84 -14.88 3.28
CA GLN A 85 -8.81 -15.96 3.17
C GLN A 85 -8.59 -17.03 4.23
N ALA A 86 -7.34 -17.39 4.52
CA ALA A 86 -7.01 -18.39 5.54
C ALA A 86 -7.35 -17.92 6.97
N ALA A 87 -7.13 -16.64 7.29
CA ALA A 87 -7.36 -16.10 8.62
C ALA A 87 -8.83 -15.80 8.92
N TYR A 88 -9.59 -15.36 7.91
CA TYR A 88 -10.93 -14.80 8.11
C TYR A 88 -12.05 -15.54 7.36
N GLY A 89 -11.71 -16.47 6.46
CA GLY A 89 -12.69 -17.20 5.67
C GLY A 89 -13.61 -16.27 4.87
N SER A 90 -14.92 -16.50 4.93
CA SER A 90 -15.94 -15.68 4.26
C SER A 90 -16.05 -14.25 4.79
N SER A 91 -15.45 -13.95 5.94
CA SER A 91 -15.46 -12.61 6.55
C SER A 91 -14.15 -11.86 6.31
N ALA A 92 -13.33 -12.31 5.35
CA ALA A 92 -12.09 -11.64 4.99
C ALA A 92 -12.32 -10.17 4.59
N PRO A 93 -11.57 -9.22 5.18
CA PRO A 93 -11.60 -7.85 4.70
C PRO A 93 -11.02 -7.80 3.28
N SER A 94 -11.47 -6.84 2.48
CA SER A 94 -10.90 -6.62 1.14
C SER A 94 -9.41 -6.28 1.21
N MET A 95 -8.68 -6.51 0.11
CA MET A 95 -7.27 -6.15 0.02
C MET A 95 -7.04 -4.65 0.28
N THR A 96 -7.94 -3.79 -0.20
CA THR A 96 -7.97 -2.35 0.11
C THR A 96 -8.05 -2.10 1.62
N SER A 97 -8.98 -2.75 2.32
CA SER A 97 -9.16 -2.61 3.76
C SER A 97 -7.94 -3.10 4.52
N ALA A 98 -7.37 -4.24 4.13
CA ALA A 98 -6.16 -4.79 4.72
C ALA A 98 -4.96 -3.84 4.55
N ALA A 99 -4.72 -3.32 3.35
CA ALA A 99 -3.62 -2.41 3.08
C ALA A 99 -3.74 -1.10 3.88
N LEU A 100 -4.94 -0.53 4.02
CA LEU A 100 -5.17 0.64 4.85
C LEU A 100 -5.02 0.33 6.34
N ARG A 101 -5.58 -0.77 6.84
CA ARG A 101 -5.41 -1.18 8.25
C ARG A 101 -3.94 -1.41 8.59
N TRP A 102 -3.14 -1.93 7.65
CA TRP A 102 -1.69 -2.04 7.81
C TRP A 102 -1.04 -0.67 8.05
N MET A 103 -1.42 0.36 7.28
CA MET A 103 -0.89 1.72 7.48
C MET A 103 -1.17 2.28 8.87
N TYR A 104 -2.36 2.04 9.42
CA TYR A 104 -2.78 2.65 10.68
C TYR A 104 -2.38 1.85 11.93
N HIS A 105 -2.24 0.53 11.82
CA HIS A 105 -1.98 -0.34 12.97
C HIS A 105 -0.62 -1.02 12.98
N HIS A 106 0.03 -1.17 11.81
CA HIS A 106 1.18 -2.05 11.64
C HIS A 106 2.39 -1.38 10.99
N SER A 107 2.27 -0.11 10.60
CA SER A 107 3.35 0.69 10.02
C SER A 107 4.17 1.39 11.11
N GLN A 108 5.27 2.05 10.71
CA GLN A 108 6.07 2.88 11.60
C GLN A 108 5.51 4.31 11.81
N LEU A 109 4.29 4.61 11.32
CA LEU A 109 3.64 5.89 11.56
C LEU A 109 3.16 5.98 13.00
N GLN A 110 3.34 7.16 13.61
CA GLN A 110 2.95 7.40 14.99
C GLN A 110 2.03 8.64 15.08
N GLY A 111 0.75 8.40 15.35
CA GLY A 111 -0.26 9.46 15.48
C GLY A 111 0.10 10.49 16.57
N LEU A 112 0.70 10.04 17.69
CA LEU A 112 1.19 10.93 18.76
C LEU A 112 2.28 11.90 18.29
N ARG A 113 2.97 11.61 17.18
CA ARG A 113 3.97 12.49 16.56
C ARG A 113 3.39 13.34 15.44
N GLY A 114 2.08 13.27 15.22
CA GLY A 114 1.38 13.94 14.13
C GLY A 114 1.64 13.34 12.76
N ASP A 115 2.14 12.10 12.67
CA ASP A 115 2.22 11.40 11.39
C ASP A 115 0.81 11.15 10.83
N ALA A 116 0.68 11.12 9.50
CA ALA A 116 -0.62 10.97 8.85
C ALA A 116 -0.54 10.14 7.56
N VAL A 117 -1.69 9.61 7.15
CA VAL A 117 -1.88 8.93 5.87
C VAL A 117 -2.71 9.82 4.96
N ILE A 118 -2.24 10.04 3.74
CA ILE A 118 -2.96 10.82 2.72
C ILE A 118 -3.77 9.84 1.88
N LEU A 119 -5.09 9.83 2.09
CA LEU A 119 -6.02 9.03 1.32
C LEU A 119 -6.16 9.57 -0.10
N GLY A 120 -6.27 8.67 -1.07
CA GLY A 120 -6.54 9.00 -2.46
C GLY A 120 -7.75 8.22 -2.96
N MET A 121 -8.54 8.86 -3.81
CA MET A 121 -9.78 8.34 -4.37
C MET A 121 -10.01 8.93 -5.76
N SER A 122 -10.83 8.25 -6.56
CA SER A 122 -11.38 8.75 -7.83
C SER A 122 -12.90 8.79 -7.85
N SER A 123 -13.57 8.42 -6.74
CA SER A 123 -15.02 8.50 -6.57
C SER A 123 -15.37 8.69 -5.09
N LEU A 124 -16.62 9.04 -4.79
CA LEU A 124 -17.10 9.21 -3.42
C LEU A 124 -17.17 7.86 -2.68
N GLU A 125 -17.58 6.81 -3.38
CA GLU A 125 -17.70 5.45 -2.83
C GLU A 125 -16.33 4.96 -2.35
N GLN A 126 -15.27 5.18 -3.13
CA GLN A 126 -13.90 4.86 -2.69
C GLN A 126 -13.49 5.64 -1.44
N LEU A 127 -13.92 6.90 -1.30
CA LEU A 127 -13.63 7.68 -0.09
C LEU A 127 -14.33 7.06 1.12
N GLU A 128 -15.61 6.70 0.99
CA GLU A 128 -16.39 6.09 2.07
C GLU A 128 -15.80 4.75 2.50
N GLU A 129 -15.46 3.88 1.55
CA GLU A 129 -14.78 2.60 1.79
C GLU A 129 -13.43 2.80 2.50
N ASN A 130 -12.62 3.74 2.01
CA ASN A 130 -11.33 4.05 2.63
C ASN A 130 -11.52 4.55 4.07
N LEU A 131 -12.46 5.46 4.31
CA LEU A 131 -12.75 5.99 5.65
C LEU A 131 -13.27 4.91 6.60
N ALA A 132 -14.05 3.95 6.11
CA ALA A 132 -14.49 2.79 6.90
C ALA A 132 -13.29 1.89 7.26
N ALA A 133 -12.38 1.62 6.32
CA ALA A 133 -11.18 0.83 6.56
C ALA A 133 -10.24 1.48 7.58
N VAL A 134 -10.10 2.82 7.56
CA VAL A 134 -9.30 3.57 8.55
C VAL A 134 -9.81 3.40 9.97
N LYS A 135 -11.13 3.27 10.15
CA LYS A 135 -11.77 3.09 11.47
C LYS A 135 -11.74 1.62 11.94
N ALA A 136 -11.41 0.68 11.07
CA ALA A 136 -11.36 -0.73 11.42
C ALA A 136 -10.13 -1.05 12.30
N GLY A 137 -10.21 -2.13 13.06
CA GLY A 137 -9.17 -2.54 14.00
C GLY A 137 -7.94 -3.19 13.36
N SER A 138 -7.03 -3.67 14.20
CA SER A 138 -5.83 -4.41 13.80
C SER A 138 -6.14 -5.66 12.97
N LEU A 139 -5.22 -6.04 12.08
CA LEU A 139 -5.24 -7.31 11.32
C LEU A 139 -4.69 -8.48 12.14
N GLU A 140 -5.13 -9.69 11.81
CA GLU A 140 -4.58 -10.93 12.38
C GLU A 140 -3.07 -11.06 12.07
N PRO A 141 -2.26 -11.59 13.00
CA PRO A 141 -0.80 -11.67 12.84
C PRO A 141 -0.35 -12.36 11.55
N ALA A 142 -1.06 -13.40 11.11
CA ALA A 142 -0.75 -14.12 9.87
C ALA A 142 -0.83 -13.22 8.63
N VAL A 143 -1.76 -12.26 8.61
CA VAL A 143 -1.91 -11.30 7.50
C VAL A 143 -0.81 -10.24 7.54
N VAL A 144 -0.42 -9.80 8.73
CA VAL A 144 0.73 -8.88 8.90
C VAL A 144 2.01 -9.52 8.41
N GLN A 145 2.25 -10.79 8.78
CA GLN A 145 3.40 -11.56 8.29
C GLN A 145 3.38 -11.73 6.77
N ALA A 146 2.21 -11.91 6.16
CA ALA A 146 2.09 -11.96 4.70
C ALA A 146 2.47 -10.62 4.05
N PHE A 147 2.10 -9.48 4.64
CA PHE A 147 2.58 -8.17 4.17
C PHE A 147 4.11 -8.02 4.32
N ASP A 148 4.71 -8.56 5.38
CA ASP A 148 6.16 -8.53 5.56
C ASP A 148 6.87 -9.41 4.53
N GLN A 149 6.31 -10.58 4.20
CA GLN A 149 6.81 -11.43 3.12
C GLN A 149 6.68 -10.72 1.76
N ALA A 150 5.53 -10.11 1.49
CA ALA A 150 5.31 -9.32 0.28
C ALA A 150 6.33 -8.16 0.17
N TRP A 151 6.62 -7.46 1.26
CA TRP A 151 7.67 -6.44 1.29
C TRP A 151 9.05 -7.03 0.96
N ARG A 152 9.43 -8.16 1.54
CA ARG A 152 10.74 -8.79 1.26
C ARG A 152 10.92 -9.17 -0.21
N LEU A 153 9.85 -9.59 -0.89
CA LEU A 153 9.89 -9.90 -2.33
C LEU A 153 10.24 -8.67 -3.17
N VAL A 154 9.72 -7.49 -2.81
CA VAL A 154 9.87 -6.25 -3.58
C VAL A 154 10.93 -5.29 -3.02
N ALA A 155 11.60 -5.64 -1.93
CA ALA A 155 12.53 -4.73 -1.27
C ALA A 155 13.73 -4.39 -2.17
N HIS A 156 14.22 -5.36 -2.93
CA HIS A 156 15.39 -5.23 -3.80
C HIS A 156 15.15 -4.28 -4.98
N ASP A 157 13.90 -4.06 -5.37
CA ASP A 157 13.50 -3.22 -6.50
C ASP A 157 12.55 -2.09 -6.08
N CYS A 158 12.50 -1.78 -4.78
CA CYS A 158 11.66 -0.74 -4.23
C CYS A 158 11.98 0.62 -4.88
N PRO A 159 10.98 1.37 -5.38
CA PRO A 159 11.22 2.69 -5.94
C PRO A 159 11.78 3.65 -4.90
N ASN A 160 12.75 4.49 -5.31
CA ASN A 160 13.34 5.48 -4.42
C ASN A 160 12.29 6.46 -3.89
N TYR A 161 12.35 6.79 -2.60
CA TYR A 161 11.47 7.80 -1.98
C TYR A 161 11.88 9.24 -2.31
N PHE A 162 13.08 9.44 -2.86
CA PHE A 162 13.69 10.72 -3.22
C PHE A 162 13.92 10.81 -4.74
N ARG A 163 14.11 12.04 -5.22
CA ARG A 163 14.42 12.39 -6.61
C ARG A 163 15.36 13.56 -6.63
#